data_AF-A0A7S3SSG5-F1
#
_entry.id   AF-A0A7S3SSG5-F1
#
_cell.length_a   1.000
_cell.length_b   1.000
_cell.length_c   1.000
_cell.angle_alpha   90.00
_cell.angle_beta   90.00
_cell.angle_gamma   90.00
#
_symmetry.space_group_name_H-M   'P 1'
#
loop_
_entity.id
_entity.type
_entity.pdbx_description
1 polymer ?
#
loop_
_entity_poly.entity_id
_entity_poly.type
_entity_poly.pdbx_seq_one_letter_code
_entity_poly.pdbx_strand_id
1 'polypeptide(L)'
;PPGVCVDDPNCPHLNDGDCDDGGPGSDYDICGYGGDCADCGPRAPVEMRWVECGRAGGCRNEPSRWADSSETHEVRCCSDSPIDGWTKRGDSCPWAESDRGMDGCHSDKTFAEAEAVCEAAGARLCTKEELEGNCTRGTGCGHDGELIWSSTMQP
;
A
#
# COMPACT_ATOMS: atom_id res chain seq x y z
N PRO A 1 6.81 15.40 11.59
CA PRO A 1 8.20 15.47 11.07
C PRO A 1 8.34 16.65 10.10
N PRO A 2 9.48 17.36 10.04
CA PRO A 2 9.70 18.34 8.99
C PRO A 2 9.75 17.65 7.62
N GLY A 3 9.16 18.27 6.60
CA GLY A 3 9.17 17.76 5.23
C GLY A 3 10.56 17.78 4.59
N VAL A 4 10.72 17.10 3.44
CA VAL A 4 11.95 17.08 2.64
C VAL A 4 11.85 18.17 1.58
N CYS A 5 12.82 19.08 1.55
CA CYS A 5 12.87 20.20 0.58
C CYS A 5 14.31 20.71 0.48
N VAL A 6 15.11 20.06 -0.35
CA VAL A 6 16.49 20.45 -0.62
C VAL A 6 16.74 20.24 -2.10
N ASP A 7 16.82 21.32 -2.87
CA ASP A 7 17.11 21.26 -4.31
C ASP A 7 18.34 20.37 -4.58
N ASP A 8 18.16 19.29 -5.35
CA ASP A 8 19.25 18.45 -5.81
C ASP A 8 19.96 19.18 -6.95
N PRO A 9 21.24 19.56 -6.81
CA PRO A 9 21.96 20.29 -7.85
C PRO A 9 22.14 19.49 -9.17
N ASN A 10 21.81 18.20 -9.18
CA ASN A 10 21.81 17.36 -10.39
C ASN A 10 20.41 17.13 -10.97
N CYS A 11 19.36 17.58 -10.30
CA CYS A 11 18.00 17.59 -10.82
C CYS A 11 17.96 18.57 -12.01
N PRO A 12 17.60 18.12 -13.22
CA PRO A 12 17.29 19.04 -14.30
C PRO A 12 16.00 19.81 -13.94
N HIS A 13 15.73 20.93 -14.61
CA HIS A 13 14.42 21.62 -14.53
C HIS A 13 13.98 22.24 -13.20
N LEU A 14 14.84 22.27 -12.16
CA LEU A 14 14.63 22.85 -10.81
C LEU A 14 13.80 24.14 -10.60
N ASN A 15 13.51 24.96 -11.62
CA ASN A 15 12.79 26.23 -11.51
C ASN A 15 12.05 26.54 -12.82
N ASP A 16 11.43 25.55 -13.45
CA ASP A 16 10.65 25.76 -14.67
C ASP A 16 9.13 25.76 -14.45
N GLY A 17 8.70 25.53 -13.21
CA GLY A 17 7.33 25.66 -12.75
C GLY A 17 6.54 24.35 -12.76
N ASP A 18 7.18 23.24 -13.15
CA ASP A 18 6.64 21.89 -13.07
C ASP A 18 7.30 21.16 -11.89
N CYS A 19 6.54 20.35 -11.15
CA CYS A 19 7.08 19.61 -10.00
C CYS A 19 7.66 18.26 -10.44
N ASP A 20 8.98 18.09 -10.37
CA ASP A 20 9.72 16.97 -10.95
C ASP A 20 10.17 15.87 -9.98
N ASP A 21 9.95 16.08 -8.69
CA ASP A 21 10.30 15.21 -7.54
C ASP A 21 9.81 13.74 -7.58
N GLY A 22 8.87 13.39 -8.46
CA GLY A 22 8.15 12.13 -8.38
C GLY A 22 7.13 12.05 -7.23
N GLY A 23 6.36 10.96 -7.21
CA GLY A 23 5.37 10.67 -6.18
C GLY A 23 4.11 11.56 -6.19
N PRO A 24 3.32 11.58 -5.10
CA PRO A 24 2.03 12.27 -5.08
C PRO A 24 2.15 13.77 -5.26
N GLY A 25 1.38 14.29 -6.21
CA GLY A 25 1.33 15.72 -6.49
C GLY A 25 2.53 16.25 -7.27
N SER A 26 3.41 15.39 -7.79
CA SER A 26 4.38 15.79 -8.81
C SER A 26 3.78 15.69 -10.21
N ASP A 27 4.27 16.52 -11.11
CA ASP A 27 3.95 16.48 -12.54
C ASP A 27 4.76 15.39 -13.25
N TYR A 28 6.03 15.20 -12.82
CA TYR A 28 6.93 14.19 -13.35
C TYR A 28 7.75 13.48 -12.24
N ASP A 29 8.43 12.39 -12.62
CA ASP A 29 9.34 11.59 -11.78
C ASP A 29 10.74 11.63 -12.41
N ILE A 30 11.37 12.81 -12.35
CA ILE A 30 12.67 13.11 -12.96
C ILE A 30 13.74 13.31 -11.87
N CYS A 31 13.35 13.86 -10.73
CA CYS A 31 14.20 14.20 -9.61
C CYS A 31 13.89 13.32 -8.40
N GLY A 32 14.86 13.21 -7.49
CA GLY A 32 14.61 12.52 -6.22
C GLY A 32 13.61 13.30 -5.38
N TYR A 33 12.76 12.61 -4.63
CA TYR A 33 11.71 13.21 -3.81
C TYR A 33 12.22 14.31 -2.86
N GLY A 34 11.67 15.52 -3.02
CA GLY A 34 12.07 16.74 -2.30
C GLY A 34 13.32 17.42 -2.88
N GLY A 35 13.76 17.01 -4.07
CA GLY A 35 14.91 17.48 -4.82
C GLY A 35 14.61 18.60 -5.82
N ASP A 36 13.34 18.90 -6.08
CA ASP A 36 12.83 19.99 -6.90
C ASP A 36 12.00 20.95 -6.03
N CYS A 37 12.63 21.42 -4.95
CA CYS A 37 11.98 22.16 -3.87
C CYS A 37 11.54 23.56 -4.31
N ALA A 38 12.19 24.16 -5.31
CA ALA A 38 11.79 25.48 -5.78
C ALA A 38 10.43 25.49 -6.50
N ASP A 39 10.07 24.40 -7.19
CA ASP A 39 8.78 24.24 -7.86
C ASP A 39 7.77 23.43 -7.03
N CYS A 40 8.20 22.31 -6.43
CA CYS A 40 7.32 21.45 -5.61
C CYS A 40 7.05 21.98 -4.19
N GLY A 41 7.92 22.84 -3.66
CA GLY A 41 7.92 23.22 -2.25
C GLY A 41 8.17 22.03 -1.31
N PRO A 42 7.96 22.21 0.02
CA PRO A 42 8.24 21.16 0.99
C PRO A 42 7.36 19.94 0.81
N ARG A 43 7.98 18.79 0.59
CA ARG A 43 7.28 17.52 0.47
C ARG A 43 7.08 16.86 1.83
N ALA A 44 5.92 16.25 2.03
CA ALA A 44 5.67 15.46 3.23
C ALA A 44 6.65 14.27 3.29
N PRO A 45 7.07 13.79 4.46
CA PRO A 45 7.83 12.55 4.54
C PRO A 45 7.08 11.42 3.83
N VAL A 46 7.78 10.62 3.02
CA VAL A 46 7.19 9.44 2.38
C VAL A 46 6.79 8.44 3.46
N GLU A 47 5.50 8.12 3.52
CA GLU A 47 4.96 7.13 4.46
C GLU A 47 5.10 5.75 3.80
N MET A 48 6.09 4.98 4.23
CA MET A 48 6.37 3.67 3.64
C MET A 48 5.56 2.57 4.34
N ARG A 49 4.84 1.78 3.55
CA ARG A 49 3.99 0.67 4.00
C ARG A 49 4.44 -0.63 3.36
N TRP A 50 4.31 -1.73 4.09
CA TRP A 50 4.69 -3.03 3.54
C TRP A 50 3.64 -3.49 2.52
N VAL A 51 4.12 -4.00 1.40
CA VAL A 51 3.31 -4.75 0.43
C VAL A 51 3.79 -6.18 0.41
N GLU A 52 2.86 -7.11 0.62
CA GLU A 52 3.14 -8.53 0.66
C GLU A 52 2.47 -9.23 -0.52
N CYS A 53 3.06 -10.32 -0.99
CA CYS A 53 2.38 -11.13 -1.98
C CYS A 53 1.09 -11.72 -1.39
N GLY A 54 -0.05 -11.57 -2.06
CA GLY A 54 -1.35 -12.01 -1.55
C GLY A 54 -1.45 -13.51 -1.24
N ARG A 55 -0.52 -14.31 -1.79
CA ARG A 55 -0.20 -15.65 -1.31
C ARG A 55 1.31 -15.88 -1.43
N ALA A 56 1.97 -16.30 -0.36
CA ALA A 56 3.42 -16.55 -0.41
C ALA A 56 3.78 -17.52 -1.55
N GLY A 57 4.71 -17.10 -2.42
CA GLY A 57 5.11 -17.82 -3.62
C GLY A 57 4.15 -17.71 -4.82
N GLY A 58 3.11 -16.88 -4.75
CA GLY A 58 2.17 -16.61 -5.85
C GLY A 58 2.68 -15.57 -6.85
N CYS A 59 3.40 -14.56 -6.37
CA CYS A 59 3.95 -13.47 -7.15
C CYS A 59 5.25 -13.93 -7.84
N ARG A 60 5.33 -13.75 -9.17
CA ARG A 60 6.42 -14.32 -9.97
C ARG A 60 7.57 -13.36 -10.25
N ASN A 61 7.25 -12.09 -10.48
CA ASN A 61 8.21 -11.06 -10.90
C ASN A 61 8.18 -9.81 -10.02
N GLU A 62 7.34 -9.81 -8.98
CA GLU A 62 7.15 -8.67 -8.09
C GLU A 62 7.37 -9.14 -6.65
N PRO A 63 8.53 -8.84 -6.05
CA PRO A 63 8.81 -9.22 -4.67
C PRO A 63 8.13 -8.29 -3.68
N SER A 64 7.74 -8.83 -2.53
CA SER A 64 7.29 -8.08 -1.36
C SER A 64 8.35 -7.05 -0.93
N ARG A 65 7.91 -5.84 -0.60
CA ARG A 65 8.81 -4.70 -0.33
C ARG A 65 8.13 -3.63 0.51
N TRP A 66 8.89 -2.62 0.89
CA TRP A 66 8.34 -1.34 1.30
C TRP A 66 7.90 -0.56 0.05
N ALA A 67 6.68 -0.03 0.07
CA ALA A 67 6.10 0.78 -0.97
C ALA A 67 5.69 2.14 -0.40
N ASP A 68 5.75 3.18 -1.22
CA ASP A 68 5.19 4.47 -0.87
C ASP A 68 3.67 4.30 -0.73
N SER A 69 3.08 4.83 0.36
CA SER A 69 1.65 4.73 0.64
C SER A 69 0.70 5.21 -0.47
N SER A 70 1.22 5.95 -1.44
CA SER A 70 0.50 6.42 -2.61
C SER A 70 0.58 5.54 -3.84
N GLU A 71 1.45 4.53 -3.84
CA GLU A 71 1.42 3.49 -4.85
C GLU A 71 0.07 2.77 -4.82
N THR A 72 -0.28 2.07 -5.89
CA THR A 72 -1.57 1.38 -5.99
C THR A 72 -1.36 -0.13 -5.93
N HIS A 73 -2.05 -0.79 -5.00
CA HIS A 73 -1.96 -2.24 -4.80
C HIS A 73 -3.33 -2.83 -4.43
N GLU A 74 -3.40 -4.16 -4.42
CA GLU A 74 -4.62 -4.92 -4.18
C GLU A 74 -5.01 -4.94 -2.70
N VAL A 75 -6.30 -5.10 -2.41
CA VAL A 75 -6.81 -5.06 -1.03
C VAL A 75 -7.25 -6.42 -0.52
N ARG A 76 -6.78 -6.76 0.68
CA ARG A 76 -7.35 -7.82 1.52
C ARG A 76 -7.47 -7.34 2.94
N CYS A 77 -8.54 -7.74 3.60
CA CYS A 77 -8.85 -7.28 4.94
C CYS A 77 -8.78 -8.44 5.94
N CYS A 78 -8.40 -8.10 7.16
CA CYS A 78 -8.34 -8.98 8.31
C CYS A 78 -9.22 -8.45 9.44
N SER A 79 -9.80 -9.36 10.22
CA SER A 79 -10.56 -9.04 11.42
C SER A 79 -10.22 -10.00 12.55
N ASP A 80 -10.02 -9.43 13.73
CA ASP A 80 -9.80 -10.19 14.96
C ASP A 80 -11.09 -10.84 15.49
N SER A 81 -12.25 -10.39 14.99
CA SER A 81 -13.59 -10.89 15.31
C SER A 81 -14.26 -11.56 14.11
N PRO A 82 -15.15 -12.55 14.34
CA PRO A 82 -15.86 -13.19 13.25
C PRO A 82 -16.77 -12.20 12.50
N ILE A 83 -16.64 -12.19 11.18
CA ILE A 83 -17.54 -11.49 10.26
C ILE A 83 -18.20 -12.56 9.38
N ASP A 84 -19.51 -12.45 9.16
CA ASP A 84 -20.26 -13.45 8.41
C ASP A 84 -19.71 -13.61 6.98
N GLY A 85 -19.50 -14.86 6.57
CA GLY A 85 -18.93 -15.20 5.27
C GLY A 85 -17.40 -15.08 5.15
N TRP A 86 -16.69 -14.55 6.15
CA TRP A 86 -15.23 -14.44 6.12
C TRP A 86 -14.56 -15.75 6.50
N THR A 87 -13.31 -15.95 6.08
CA THR A 87 -12.57 -17.22 6.30
C THR A 87 -11.55 -17.09 7.42
N LYS A 88 -11.55 -18.03 8.39
CA LYS A 88 -10.47 -18.16 9.39
C LYS A 88 -9.57 -19.36 9.09
N ARG A 89 -8.30 -19.12 8.75
CA ARG A 89 -7.35 -20.17 8.35
C ARG A 89 -6.57 -20.78 9.52
N GLY A 90 -7.29 -21.26 10.52
CA GLY A 90 -6.73 -21.82 11.75
C GLY A 90 -6.67 -20.79 12.89
N ASP A 91 -6.34 -21.26 14.09
CA ASP A 91 -6.49 -20.46 15.31
C ASP A 91 -5.55 -19.26 15.38
N SER A 92 -4.37 -19.35 14.77
CA SER A 92 -3.37 -18.29 14.72
C SER A 92 -3.61 -17.25 13.63
N CYS A 93 -4.60 -17.44 12.76
CA CYS A 93 -4.94 -16.48 11.72
C CYS A 93 -6.15 -15.64 12.11
N PRO A 94 -6.20 -14.36 11.72
CA PRO A 94 -7.44 -13.59 11.76
C PRO A 94 -8.48 -14.16 10.79
N TRP A 95 -9.70 -13.65 10.90
CA TRP A 95 -10.68 -13.77 9.82
C TRP A 95 -10.22 -12.92 8.65
N ALA A 96 -10.30 -13.41 7.43
CA ALA A 96 -9.84 -12.70 6.25
C ALA A 96 -10.83 -12.82 5.09
N GLU A 97 -10.88 -11.76 4.28
CA GLU A 97 -11.68 -11.67 3.05
C GLU A 97 -11.11 -10.60 2.10
N SER A 98 -11.58 -10.62 0.85
CA SER A 98 -11.25 -9.72 -0.25
C SER A 98 -12.46 -9.19 -1.04
N ASP A 99 -13.65 -9.81 -0.95
CA ASP A 99 -14.87 -9.30 -1.64
C ASP A 99 -16.14 -9.24 -0.78
N ARG A 100 -16.39 -10.24 0.08
CA ARG A 100 -17.65 -10.34 0.80
C ARG A 100 -17.78 -9.30 1.90
N GLY A 101 -18.85 -8.51 1.81
CA GLY A 101 -19.09 -7.40 2.74
C GLY A 101 -18.20 -6.18 2.45
N MET A 102 -17.50 -6.16 1.31
CA MET A 102 -16.56 -5.11 0.92
C MET A 102 -17.01 -4.36 -0.35
N ASP A 103 -18.24 -4.55 -0.84
CA ASP A 103 -18.72 -3.98 -2.12
C ASP A 103 -17.93 -4.45 -3.36
N GLY A 104 -17.40 -5.67 -3.32
CA GLY A 104 -16.67 -6.30 -4.42
C GLY A 104 -15.15 -6.29 -4.23
N CYS A 105 -14.43 -6.57 -5.31
CA CYS A 105 -12.97 -6.62 -5.32
C CYS A 105 -12.36 -5.22 -5.48
N HIS A 106 -11.31 -4.95 -4.72
CA HIS A 106 -10.63 -3.65 -4.72
C HIS A 106 -9.19 -3.80 -5.19
N SER A 107 -8.99 -3.36 -6.43
CA SER A 107 -7.71 -3.28 -7.12
C SER A 107 -7.21 -1.86 -7.24
N ASP A 108 -5.91 -1.72 -7.46
CA ASP A 108 -5.23 -0.44 -7.70
C ASP A 108 -5.60 0.64 -6.65
N LYS A 109 -5.51 0.29 -5.35
CA LYS A 109 -5.81 1.22 -4.26
C LYS A 109 -4.56 1.78 -3.65
N THR A 110 -4.58 3.08 -3.35
CA THR A 110 -3.62 3.67 -2.41
C THR A 110 -3.78 3.04 -1.02
N PHE A 111 -2.77 3.15 -0.16
CA PHE A 111 -2.85 2.62 1.19
C PHE A 111 -4.05 3.20 1.96
N ALA A 112 -4.29 4.52 1.83
CA ALA A 112 -5.40 5.19 2.49
C ALA A 112 -6.78 4.69 2.00
N GLU A 113 -6.91 4.43 0.71
CA GLU A 113 -8.14 3.83 0.15
C GLU A 113 -8.32 2.39 0.61
N ALA A 114 -7.24 1.61 0.66
CA ALA A 114 -7.26 0.22 1.12
C ALA A 114 -7.66 0.13 2.61
N GLU A 115 -7.14 1.04 3.44
CA GLU A 115 -7.54 1.15 4.84
C GLU A 115 -9.02 1.49 4.97
N ALA A 116 -9.50 2.49 4.23
CA ALA A 116 -10.92 2.87 4.22
C ALA A 116 -11.84 1.73 3.76
N VAL A 117 -11.42 0.93 2.78
CA VAL A 117 -12.15 -0.26 2.33
C VAL A 117 -12.31 -1.27 3.47
N CYS A 118 -11.23 -1.58 4.19
CA CYS A 118 -11.29 -2.51 5.31
C CYS A 118 -12.10 -1.96 6.48
N GLU A 119 -11.95 -0.67 6.81
CA GLU A 119 -12.72 -0.02 7.86
C GLU A 119 -14.23 -0.02 7.55
N ALA A 120 -14.61 0.24 6.30
CA ALA A 120 -16.01 0.19 5.86
C ALA A 120 -16.63 -1.21 6.02
N ALA A 121 -15.81 -2.26 5.94
CA ALA A 121 -16.22 -3.64 6.19
C ALA A 121 -16.20 -4.02 7.69
N GLY A 122 -15.85 -3.08 8.59
CA GLY A 122 -15.69 -3.34 10.03
C GLY A 122 -14.43 -4.14 10.37
N ALA A 123 -13.41 -4.04 9.53
CA ALA A 123 -12.16 -4.78 9.59
C ALA A 123 -10.95 -3.84 9.53
N ARG A 124 -9.75 -4.41 9.33
CA ARG A 124 -8.49 -3.68 9.17
C ARG A 124 -7.68 -4.26 8.02
N LEU A 125 -6.68 -3.52 7.54
CA LEU A 125 -5.61 -4.14 6.76
C LEU A 125 -4.86 -5.15 7.64
N CYS A 126 -4.43 -6.25 7.02
CA CYS A 126 -3.68 -7.30 7.69
C CYS A 126 -2.27 -6.83 8.05
N THR A 127 -1.62 -7.41 9.05
CA THR A 127 -0.20 -7.13 9.32
C THR A 127 0.69 -7.93 8.37
N LYS A 128 1.95 -7.51 8.23
CA LYS A 128 2.95 -8.20 7.43
C LYS A 128 3.05 -9.68 7.83
N GLU A 129 3.09 -9.95 9.12
CA GLU A 129 3.23 -11.30 9.67
C GLU A 129 2.03 -12.19 9.33
N GLU A 130 0.81 -11.64 9.32
CA GLU A 130 -0.41 -12.37 8.93
C GLU A 130 -0.39 -12.74 7.43
N LEU A 131 0.11 -11.83 6.59
CA LEU A 131 0.22 -12.03 5.16
C LEU A 131 1.33 -13.04 4.81
N GLU A 132 2.51 -12.92 5.41
CA GLU A 132 3.59 -13.92 5.31
C GLU A 132 3.13 -15.30 5.81
N GLY A 133 2.29 -15.33 6.85
CA GLY A 133 1.61 -16.51 7.38
C GLY A 133 0.54 -17.10 6.46
N ASN A 134 0.31 -16.52 5.28
CA ASN A 134 -0.69 -16.97 4.30
C ASN A 134 -2.12 -16.97 4.83
N CYS A 135 -2.45 -16.11 5.81
CA CYS A 135 -3.77 -16.09 6.45
C CYS A 135 -4.87 -15.62 5.50
N THR A 136 -4.56 -14.75 4.55
CA THR A 136 -5.53 -14.14 3.62
C THR A 136 -5.62 -14.84 2.27
N ARG A 137 -4.82 -15.88 2.00
CA ARG A 137 -4.78 -16.53 0.68
C ARG A 137 -6.17 -16.99 0.22
N GLY A 138 -6.45 -16.97 -1.08
CA GLY A 138 -7.63 -17.58 -1.69
C GLY A 138 -8.96 -17.17 -1.06
N THR A 139 -9.13 -15.88 -0.77
CA THR A 139 -10.37 -15.30 -0.23
C THR A 139 -11.42 -14.99 -1.31
N GLY A 140 -11.02 -14.63 -2.54
CA GLY A 140 -12.00 -14.51 -3.63
C GLY A 140 -11.55 -13.75 -4.87
N CYS A 141 -10.83 -12.63 -4.70
CA CYS A 141 -10.59 -11.69 -5.81
C CYS A 141 -9.43 -12.01 -6.74
N GLY A 142 -8.79 -13.17 -6.60
CA GLY A 142 -7.66 -13.54 -7.46
C GLY A 142 -6.32 -12.87 -7.12
N HIS A 143 -6.26 -11.98 -6.13
CA HIS A 143 -5.02 -11.29 -5.69
C HIS A 143 -3.92 -12.18 -5.09
N ASP A 144 -3.98 -13.51 -5.24
CA ASP A 144 -2.95 -14.42 -4.74
C ASP A 144 -1.61 -14.25 -5.48
N GLY A 145 -1.64 -13.73 -6.71
CA GLY A 145 -0.47 -13.51 -7.54
C GLY A 145 0.01 -12.06 -7.60
N GLU A 146 -0.56 -11.19 -6.77
CA GLU A 146 -0.40 -9.74 -6.80
C GLU A 146 0.06 -9.22 -5.43
N LEU A 147 0.66 -8.04 -5.40
CA LEU A 147 1.00 -7.38 -4.15
C LEU A 147 -0.24 -6.77 -3.51
N ILE A 148 -0.42 -7.01 -2.21
CA ILE A 148 -1.49 -6.48 -1.39
C ILE A 148 -0.94 -5.61 -0.25
N TRP A 149 -1.73 -4.64 0.18
CA TRP A 149 -1.37 -3.77 1.29
C TRP A 149 -1.31 -4.48 2.64
N SER A 150 -0.28 -4.15 3.42
CA SER A 150 -0.17 -4.45 4.85
C SER A 150 -0.30 -3.18 5.68
N SER A 151 -0.93 -3.29 6.84
CA SER A 151 -0.97 -2.26 7.89
C SER A 151 0.42 -1.95 8.48
N THR A 152 1.42 -2.81 8.28
CA THR A 152 2.76 -2.63 8.82
C THR A 152 3.46 -1.43 8.18
N MET A 153 3.88 -0.47 9.02
CA MET A 153 4.66 0.71 8.65
C MET A 153 6.15 0.46 8.88
N GLN A 154 7.00 1.14 8.09
CA GLN A 154 8.44 1.11 8.28
C GLN A 154 8.83 1.74 9.65
N PRO A 155 9.68 1.09 10.47
CA PRO A 155 10.11 1.63 11.76
C PRO A 155 10.94 2.91 11.69
#